data_AF-A0A3B1ATQ4-F1
#
_entry.id   AF-A0A3B1ATQ4-F1
#
_cell.length_a   1.000
_cell.length_b   1.000
_cell.length_c   1.000
_cell.angle_alpha   90.00
_cell.angle_beta   90.00
_cell.angle_gamma   90.00
#
_symmetry.space_group_name_H-M   'P 1'
#
loop_
_entity.id
_entity.type
_entity.pdbx_description
1 polymer ?
#
loop_
_entity_poly.entity_id
_entity_poly.type
_entity_poly.pdbx_seq_one_letter_code
_entity_poly.pdbx_strand_id
1 'polypeptide(L)' 'MPRRARCYIPGLPYHIVQRGNNREACFIEPENTLFYLELWQDLSQRYGVAEKNRVREHQQ' A
#
# COMPACT_ATOMS: atom_id res chain seq x y z
N MET A 1 20.66 -2.78 -13.64
CA MET A 1 19.73 -2.98 -14.77
C MET A 1 18.64 -1.90 -14.72
N PRO A 2 18.39 -1.17 -15.81
CA PRO A 2 17.31 -0.18 -15.86
C PRO A 2 15.95 -0.87 -15.68
N ARG A 3 15.15 -0.40 -14.73
CA ARG A 3 13.78 -0.86 -14.53
C ARG A 3 12.91 -0.27 -15.66
N ARG A 4 12.05 -1.07 -16.28
CA ARG A 4 11.06 -0.57 -17.24
C ARG A 4 10.14 0.44 -16.55
N ALA A 5 9.83 1.55 -17.21
CA ALA A 5 8.87 2.52 -16.70
C ALA A 5 7.51 1.85 -16.46
N ARG A 6 6.84 2.23 -15.37
CA ARG A 6 5.47 1.80 -15.08
C ARG A 6 4.51 2.64 -15.93
N CYS A 7 3.53 1.98 -16.55
CA CYS A 7 2.46 2.64 -17.29
C CYS A 7 1.20 2.66 -16.42
N TYR A 8 0.57 3.83 -16.31
CA TYR A 8 -0.67 4.04 -15.55
C TYR A 8 -1.74 4.61 -16.48
N ILE A 9 -2.78 3.83 -16.71
CA ILE A 9 -3.99 4.16 -17.44
C ILE A 9 -5.06 4.62 -16.44
N PRO A 10 -5.65 5.83 -16.62
CA PRO A 10 -6.73 6.33 -15.79
C PRO A 10 -7.95 5.40 -15.74
N GLY A 11 -8.60 5.32 -14.58
CA GLY A 11 -9.85 4.56 -14.40
C GLY A 11 -9.70 3.04 -14.25
N LEU A 12 -8.50 2.48 -14.40
CA LEU A 12 -8.26 1.06 -14.16
C LEU A 12 -7.88 0.78 -12.70
N PRO A 13 -8.29 -0.37 -12.13
CA PRO A 13 -7.85 -0.78 -10.80
C PRO A 13 -6.38 -1.22 -10.84
N TYR A 14 -5.62 -0.84 -9.81
CA TYR A 14 -4.24 -1.25 -9.62
C TYR A 14 -4.07 -2.00 -8.30
N HIS A 15 -3.33 -3.09 -8.33
CA HIS A 15 -2.91 -3.79 -7.11
C HIS A 15 -1.64 -3.14 -6.58
N ILE A 16 -1.75 -2.43 -5.46
CA ILE A 16 -0.63 -1.81 -4.76
C ILE A 16 -0.26 -2.67 -3.56
N VAL A 17 1.04 -2.93 -3.36
CA VAL A 17 1.56 -3.69 -2.22
C VAL A 17 2.68 -2.91 -1.55
N GLN A 18 2.65 -2.86 -0.22
CA GLN A 18 3.77 -2.41 0.60
C GLN A 18 4.62 -3.63 0.96
N ARG A 19 5.95 -3.52 0.75
CA ARG A 19 6.91 -4.58 1.10
C ARG A 19 8.14 -3.93 1.72
N GLY A 20 8.68 -4.57 2.76
CA GLY A 20 9.92 -4.13 3.38
C GLY A 20 11.09 -4.43 2.45
N ASN A 21 12.19 -3.71 2.70
CA ASN A 21 13.45 -3.99 2.03
C ASN A 21 13.87 -5.44 2.32
N ASN A 22 14.42 -6.15 1.33
CA ASN A 22 14.84 -7.55 1.49
C ASN A 22 13.77 -8.51 2.08
N ARG A 23 12.48 -8.21 1.91
CA ARG A 23 11.35 -8.97 2.49
C ARG A 23 11.25 -8.88 4.02
N GLU A 24 11.94 -7.93 4.64
CA GLU A 24 11.76 -7.63 6.05
C GLU A 24 10.36 -7.06 6.32
N ALA A 25 10.00 -7.00 7.60
CA ALA A 25 8.74 -6.40 8.04
C ALA A 25 8.66 -4.93 7.56
N CYS A 26 7.49 -4.53 7.06
CA CYS A 26 7.26 -3.14 6.65
C CYS A 26 7.12 -2.21 7.86
N PHE A 27 6.54 -2.76 8.93
CA PHE A 27 6.29 -2.10 10.20
C PHE A 27 6.66 -3.10 11.29
N ILE A 28 7.42 -2.66 12.28
CA ILE A 28 7.81 -3.49 13.42
C ILE A 28 6.75 -3.34 14.52
N GLU A 29 6.37 -2.10 14.78
CA GLU A 29 5.37 -1.71 15.77
C GLU A 29 3.95 -1.74 15.16
N PRO A 30 2.96 -2.31 15.88
CA PRO A 30 1.56 -2.33 15.42
C PRO A 30 1.01 -0.93 15.13
N GLU A 31 1.40 0.07 15.92
CA GLU A 31 0.94 1.47 15.81
C GLU A 31 1.34 2.07 14.46
N ASN A 32 2.51 1.71 13.94
CA ASN A 32 2.98 2.17 12.64
C ASN A 32 2.13 1.60 11.49
N THR A 33 1.62 0.37 11.65
CA THR A 33 0.68 -0.21 10.67
C THR A 33 -0.67 0.51 10.72
N LEU A 34 -1.17 0.81 11.92
CA LEU A 34 -2.44 1.53 12.09
C LEU A 34 -2.36 2.94 11.49
N PHE A 35 -1.31 3.68 11.83
CA PHE A 35 -1.08 5.02 11.29
C PHE A 35 -0.94 5.01 9.76
N TYR A 36 -0.28 3.99 9.20
CA TYR A 36 -0.21 3.83 7.75
C TYR A 36 -1.58 3.60 7.09
N LEU A 37 -2.47 2.83 7.73
CA LEU A 37 -3.82 2.61 7.23
C LEU A 37 -4.68 3.87 7.32
N GLU A 38 -4.55 4.66 8.38
CA GLU A 38 -5.20 5.97 8.51
C GLU A 38 -4.77 6.92 7.39
N LEU A 39 -3.45 7.02 7.13
CA LEU A 39 -2.93 7.80 6.01
C LEU A 39 -3.50 7.33 4.66
N TRP A 40 -3.63 6.00 4.46
CA TRP A 40 -4.23 5.46 3.24
C TRP A 40 -5.68 5.90 3.06
N GLN A 41 -6.46 5.88 4.13
CA GLN A 41 -7.86 6.32 4.11
C GLN A 41 -7.96 7.82 3.80
N ASP A 42 -7.19 8.66 4.51
CA ASP A 42 -7.18 10.11 4.33
C ASP A 42 -6.78 10.49 2.90
N LEU A 43 -5.75 9.85 2.35
CA LEU A 43 -5.28 10.12 1.00
C LEU A 43 -6.26 9.60 -0.05
N SER A 44 -6.88 8.43 0.17
CA SER A 44 -7.88 7.89 -0.76
C SER A 44 -9.08 8.83 -0.86
N GLN A 45 -9.56 9.34 0.27
CA GLN A 45 -10.62 10.35 0.30
C GLN A 45 -10.18 11.64 -0.38
N ARG A 46 -8.99 12.16 -0.04
CA ARG A 46 -8.46 13.42 -0.59
C ARG A 46 -8.34 13.39 -2.12
N TYR A 47 -7.98 12.25 -2.69
CA TYR A 47 -7.76 12.09 -4.13
C TYR A 47 -8.90 11.37 -4.86
N GLY A 48 -10.00 11.04 -4.17
CA GLY A 48 -11.16 10.37 -4.77
C GLY A 48 -10.85 8.97 -5.30
N VAL A 49 -9.92 8.26 -4.66
CA VAL A 49 -9.57 6.88 -5.02
C VAL A 49 -10.50 5.93 -4.29
N ALA A 50 -11.10 4.99 -5.01
CA ALA A 50 -11.84 3.89 -4.39
C ALA A 50 -10.86 2.80 -3.96
N GLU A 51 -10.67 2.61 -2.66
CA GLU A 51 -9.82 1.59 -2.10
C GLU A 51 -10.60 0.34 -1.67
N LYS A 52 -9.98 -0.83 -1.89
CA LYS A 52 -10.44 -2.10 -1.30
C LYS A 52 -9.28 -2.69 -0.54
N ASN A 53 -9.20 -2.35 0.74
CA ASN A 53 -8.11 -2.80 1.60
C ASN A 53 -8.35 -4.25 2.02
N ARG A 54 -7.38 -5.11 1.72
CA ARG A 54 -7.30 -6.46 2.29
C ARG A 54 -6.03 -6.52 3.13
N VAL A 55 -6.16 -6.25 4.42
CA VAL A 55 -5.08 -6.51 5.37
C VAL A 55 -4.93 -8.02 5.44
N ARG A 56 -3.81 -8.54 4.93
CA ARG A 56 -3.40 -9.91 5.23
C ARG A 56 -2.61 -9.84 6.51
N GLU A 57 -3.24 -10.22 7.61
CA GLU A 57 -2.51 -10.55 8.83
C GLU A 57 -1.58 -11.71 8.49
N HIS A 58 -0.30 -11.42 8.32
CA HIS A 58 0.70 -12.48 8.27
C HIS A 58 0.84 -13.00 9.70
N GLN A 59 0.15 -14.11 9.99
CA GLN A 59 0.55 -14.98 11.09
C GLN A 59 2.02 -15.37 10.87
N GLN A 60 2.78 -15.32 11.97
CA GLN A 60 4.20 -15.67 12.08
C GLN A 60 4.51 -17.03 11.45
#